data_AF-A0A8B7IHD5-F1
#
_entry.id   AF-A0A8B7IHD5-F1
#
_cell.length_a   1.000
_cell.length_b   1.000
_cell.length_c   1.000
_cell.angle_alpha   90.00
_cell.angle_beta   90.00
_cell.angle_gamma   90.00
#
_symmetry.space_group_name_H-M   'P 1'
#
loop_
_entity.id
_entity.type
_entity.pdbx_description
1 polymer ?
#
loop_
_entity_poly.entity_id
_entity_poly.type
_entity_poly.pdbx_seq_one_letter_code
_entity_poly.pdbx_strand_id
1 'polypeptide(L)'
;MGKVHLCHWPSKSQDTADYVKPVTFSIDYDLVSPEDGPMLDDGWPTSLKVSVPFWNGCNEDEHCVPDLVLDARSDVPSAMEYCRRALRKSPSDCSAYTLSFDTSIFIIESTRRRVAVEATLENRGENAYSTVLNISFSRNLQFASLIQKDDTDVNIECVTEEKHPNKRTCNVSYPFFRAKAK
;
A
#
# COMPACT_ATOMS: atom_id res chain seq x y z
N MET A 1 18.15 7.43 30.92
CA MET A 1 16.68 7.59 30.92
C MET A 1 16.36 8.90 30.22
N GLY A 2 15.86 8.86 28.99
CA GLY A 2 15.48 10.08 28.26
C GLY A 2 14.16 10.63 28.77
N LYS A 3 14.03 11.96 28.88
CA LYS A 3 12.76 12.65 29.16
C LYS A 3 12.17 13.11 27.83
N VAL A 4 10.95 12.70 27.53
CA VAL A 4 10.17 13.22 26.40
C VAL A 4 9.21 14.26 26.96
N HIS A 5 9.21 15.46 26.36
CA HIS A 5 8.26 16.52 26.68
C HIS A 5 7.22 16.64 25.56
N LEU A 6 5.94 16.52 25.91
CA LEU A 6 4.82 16.69 24.99
C LEU A 6 4.26 18.11 25.10
N CYS A 7 4.20 18.83 24.00
CA CYS A 7 3.60 20.15 23.90
C CYS A 7 2.29 20.06 23.12
N HIS A 8 1.18 20.56 23.68
CA HIS A 8 -0.11 20.65 23.00
C HIS A 8 -0.29 22.05 22.40
N TRP A 9 -0.62 22.11 21.11
CA TRP A 9 -0.90 23.35 20.40
C TRP A 9 -2.33 23.33 19.84
N PRO A 10 -3.31 23.97 20.49
CA PRO A 10 -4.67 24.01 19.96
C PRO A 10 -4.71 24.90 18.71
N SER A 11 -5.22 24.35 17.61
CA SER A 11 -5.44 25.05 16.33
C SER A 11 -6.93 25.16 16.02
N LYS A 12 -7.37 26.29 15.47
CA LYS A 12 -8.76 26.50 15.02
C LYS A 12 -8.79 26.58 13.50
N SER A 13 -9.72 25.87 12.86
CA SER A 13 -10.00 26.01 11.43
C SER A 13 -10.77 27.29 11.15
N GLN A 14 -10.51 27.91 9.99
CA GLN A 14 -11.23 29.08 9.52
C GLN A 14 -12.28 28.64 8.49
N ASP A 15 -13.49 29.23 8.52
CA ASP A 15 -14.67 28.79 7.73
C ASP A 15 -14.50 28.88 6.19
N THR A 16 -13.38 29.41 5.70
CA THR A 16 -13.11 29.64 4.27
C THR A 16 -12.12 28.64 3.65
N ALA A 17 -11.86 27.49 4.28
CA ALA A 17 -10.87 26.53 3.78
C ALA A 17 -11.42 25.65 2.64
N ASP A 18 -10.58 25.42 1.63
CA ASP A 18 -10.76 24.36 0.64
C ASP A 18 -10.69 22.99 1.35
N TYR A 19 -11.85 22.42 1.69
CA TYR A 19 -12.00 21.15 2.41
C TYR A 19 -11.46 19.93 1.63
N VAL A 20 -10.82 20.12 0.49
CA VAL A 20 -10.24 19.03 -0.30
C VAL A 20 -8.81 18.71 0.15
N LYS A 21 -8.01 19.69 0.59
CA LYS A 21 -6.59 19.49 0.89
C LYS A 21 -6.33 19.30 2.39
N PRO A 22 -5.78 18.17 2.89
CA PRO A 22 -5.42 18.00 4.30
C PRO A 22 -4.56 19.14 4.85
N VAL A 23 -4.81 19.49 6.11
CA VAL A 23 -3.94 20.38 6.88
C VAL A 23 -2.68 19.61 7.25
N THR A 24 -1.52 20.10 6.83
CA THR A 24 -0.23 19.45 7.15
C THR A 24 0.48 20.22 8.25
N PHE A 25 0.80 19.53 9.34
CA PHE A 25 1.64 19.97 10.44
C PHE A 25 3.07 19.50 10.20
N SER A 26 4.03 20.41 10.29
CA SER A 26 5.46 20.11 10.23
C SER A 26 6.10 20.55 11.54
N ILE A 27 6.95 19.70 12.11
CA ILE A 27 7.78 20.01 13.27
C ILE A 27 9.22 19.84 12.83
N ASP A 28 9.96 20.93 12.83
CA ASP A 28 11.38 20.95 12.54
C ASP A 28 12.12 21.24 13.86
N TYR A 29 13.18 20.49 14.14
CA TYR A 29 13.97 20.64 15.36
C TYR A 29 15.47 20.51 15.06
N ASP A 30 16.26 21.24 15.83
CA ASP A 30 17.70 21.34 15.62
C ASP A 30 18.46 21.41 16.95
N LEU A 31 19.78 21.19 16.90
CA LEU A 31 20.66 21.30 18.03
C LEU A 31 20.80 22.76 18.46
N VAL A 32 20.68 22.99 19.77
CA VAL A 32 20.85 24.34 20.36
C VAL A 32 22.30 24.83 20.21
N SER A 33 23.27 23.92 20.25
CA SER A 33 24.70 24.22 20.04
C SER A 33 25.30 23.16 19.11
N PRO A 34 25.41 23.43 17.80
CA PRO A 34 25.91 22.47 16.83
C PRO A 34 27.42 22.21 16.92
N GLU A 35 28.19 23.15 17.45
CA GLU A 35 29.67 23.08 17.50
C GLU A 35 30.20 22.47 18.82
N ASP A 36 29.57 22.78 19.95
CA ASP A 36 30.06 22.41 21.29
C ASP A 36 29.12 21.43 22.03
N GLY A 37 28.01 21.01 21.38
CA GLY A 37 26.94 20.22 21.98
C GLY A 37 26.93 18.74 21.60
N PRO A 38 26.11 17.92 22.29
CA PRO A 38 25.90 16.53 21.89
C PRO A 38 25.21 16.46 20.53
N MET A 39 25.70 15.58 19.66
CA MET A 39 25.13 15.40 18.32
C MET A 39 23.94 14.42 18.32
N LEU A 40 22.98 14.66 17.42
CA LEU A 40 21.98 13.67 17.06
C LEU A 40 22.63 12.55 16.27
N ASP A 41 22.10 11.35 16.41
CA ASP A 41 22.53 10.22 15.60
C ASP A 41 22.11 10.43 14.13
N ASP A 42 23.02 10.13 13.20
CA ASP A 42 22.96 10.51 11.77
C ASP A 42 21.69 9.98 11.06
N GLY A 43 21.11 8.90 11.58
CA GLY A 43 19.87 8.30 11.05
C GLY A 43 18.56 8.87 11.60
N TRP A 44 18.59 9.86 12.50
CA TRP A 44 17.37 10.40 13.12
C TRP A 44 16.80 11.59 12.34
N PRO A 45 15.47 11.61 12.10
CA PRO A 45 14.86 12.64 11.26
C PRO A 45 14.72 13.97 12.02
N THR A 46 15.32 15.06 11.55
CA THR A 46 15.20 16.42 12.14
C THR A 46 13.89 17.15 11.80
N SER A 47 13.05 16.52 10.98
CA SER A 47 11.74 17.03 10.58
C SER A 47 10.70 15.91 10.65
N LEU A 48 9.53 16.21 11.22
CA LEU A 48 8.37 15.33 11.25
C LEU A 48 7.18 16.03 10.60
N LYS A 49 6.51 15.36 9.66
CA LYS A 49 5.29 15.87 9.02
C LYS A 49 4.11 14.94 9.28
N VAL A 50 2.98 15.52 9.64
CA VAL A 50 1.71 14.83 9.89
C VAL A 50 0.60 15.58 9.17
N SER A 51 -0.31 14.87 8.52
CA SER A 51 -1.43 15.47 7.80
C SER A 51 -2.76 15.08 8.45
N VAL A 52 -3.65 16.04 8.58
CA VAL A 52 -5.03 15.87 9.07
C VAL A 52 -5.98 16.11 7.90
N PRO A 53 -6.63 15.07 7.35
CA PRO A 53 -7.58 15.22 6.26
C PRO A 53 -8.85 15.93 6.71
N PHE A 54 -9.45 16.68 5.80
CA PHE A 54 -10.77 17.26 6.00
C PHE A 54 -11.84 16.21 5.70
N TRP A 55 -12.87 16.20 6.53
CA TRP A 55 -14.05 15.37 6.38
C TRP A 55 -14.93 15.88 5.23
N ASN A 56 -15.25 15.01 4.27
CA ASN A 56 -15.99 15.35 3.05
C ASN A 56 -16.71 14.12 2.46
N GLY A 57 -18.04 14.13 2.48
CA GLY A 57 -18.87 13.17 1.74
C GLY A 57 -19.12 11.83 2.44
N CYS A 58 -19.27 11.84 3.76
CA CYS A 58 -19.78 10.71 4.54
C CYS A 58 -21.20 11.02 5.04
N ASN A 59 -21.89 10.02 5.54
CA ASN A 59 -23.27 10.12 6.01
C ASN A 59 -23.39 11.02 7.27
N GLU A 60 -24.62 11.26 7.73
CA GLU A 60 -24.95 12.22 8.81
C GLU A 60 -24.33 11.90 10.18
N ASP A 61 -23.76 10.72 10.37
CA ASP A 61 -23.22 10.20 11.63
C ASP A 61 -21.76 10.61 11.91
N GLU A 62 -21.20 11.53 11.13
CA GLU A 62 -19.86 12.13 11.31
C GLU A 62 -18.69 11.12 11.26
N HIS A 63 -18.95 9.85 10.94
CA HIS A 63 -17.98 8.76 10.92
C HIS A 63 -18.00 8.01 9.58
N CYS A 64 -16.95 8.20 8.78
CA CYS A 64 -16.80 7.46 7.52
C CYS A 64 -16.36 6.01 7.79
N VAL A 65 -17.16 5.05 7.34
CA VAL A 65 -16.85 3.62 7.40
C VAL A 65 -16.59 3.11 5.97
N PRO A 66 -15.31 3.04 5.54
CA PRO A 66 -14.98 2.45 4.25
C PRO A 66 -15.04 0.93 4.29
N ASP A 67 -15.32 0.31 3.15
CA ASP A 67 -15.24 -1.16 2.96
C ASP A 67 -14.32 -1.45 1.77
N LEU A 68 -13.02 -1.56 2.05
CA LEU A 68 -11.99 -1.78 1.05
C LEU A 68 -11.82 -3.27 0.79
N VAL A 69 -12.12 -3.70 -0.43
CA VAL A 69 -12.02 -5.09 -0.88
C VAL A 69 -10.94 -5.21 -1.96
N LEU A 70 -9.91 -5.99 -1.66
CA LEU A 70 -8.82 -6.28 -2.59
C LEU A 70 -8.98 -7.71 -3.14
N ASP A 71 -9.26 -7.83 -4.44
CA ASP A 71 -9.16 -9.10 -5.18
C ASP A 71 -7.85 -9.13 -5.96
N ALA A 72 -7.15 -10.26 -5.95
CA ALA A 72 -5.88 -10.40 -6.67
C ALA A 72 -5.76 -11.76 -7.35
N ARG A 73 -5.22 -11.76 -8.57
CA ARG A 73 -5.04 -12.94 -9.42
C ARG A 73 -3.66 -12.89 -10.04
N SER A 74 -2.96 -14.02 -10.01
CA SER A 74 -1.67 -14.15 -10.67
C SER A 74 -1.82 -14.86 -12.00
N ASP A 75 -0.97 -14.50 -12.96
CA ASP A 75 -0.83 -15.21 -14.23
C ASP A 75 0.04 -16.48 -14.14
N VAL A 76 0.47 -16.87 -12.93
CA VAL A 76 1.22 -18.10 -12.66
C VAL A 76 0.24 -19.27 -12.58
N PRO A 77 0.49 -20.37 -13.31
CA PRO A 77 -0.40 -21.52 -13.29
C PRO A 77 -0.37 -22.22 -11.93
N SER A 78 -1.55 -22.67 -11.50
CA SER A 78 -1.66 -23.64 -10.41
C SER A 78 -0.98 -24.96 -10.75
N ALA A 79 -0.67 -25.80 -9.75
CA ALA A 79 -0.15 -27.16 -9.97
C ALA A 79 -0.97 -27.96 -11.00
N MET A 80 -2.30 -27.85 -10.91
CA MET A 80 -3.24 -28.51 -11.82
C MET A 80 -3.08 -27.99 -13.26
N GLU A 81 -3.08 -26.68 -13.46
CA GLU A 81 -2.92 -26.08 -14.79
C GLU A 81 -1.55 -26.38 -15.38
N TYR A 82 -0.49 -26.33 -14.56
CA TYR A 82 0.86 -26.68 -14.96
C TYR A 82 0.92 -28.13 -15.45
N CYS A 83 0.39 -29.07 -14.66
CA CYS A 83 0.38 -30.47 -15.06
C CYS A 83 -0.40 -30.71 -16.36
N ARG A 84 -1.55 -30.06 -16.55
CA ARG A 84 -2.36 -30.22 -17.76
C ARG A 84 -1.70 -29.59 -18.99
N ARG A 85 -1.11 -28.39 -18.85
CA ARG A 85 -0.59 -27.61 -19.98
C ARG A 85 0.87 -27.94 -20.30
N ALA A 86 1.74 -27.96 -19.28
CA ALA A 86 3.17 -28.18 -19.46
C ALA A 86 3.52 -29.67 -19.52
N LEU A 87 2.99 -30.49 -18.60
CA LEU A 87 3.26 -31.94 -18.59
C LEU A 87 2.36 -32.75 -19.53
N ARG A 88 1.29 -32.13 -20.07
CA ARG A 88 0.31 -32.74 -20.98
C ARG A 88 -0.26 -34.06 -20.47
N LYS A 89 -0.53 -34.12 -19.16
CA LYS A 89 -1.06 -35.33 -18.50
C LYS A 89 -2.59 -35.36 -18.48
N SER A 90 -3.12 -36.54 -18.22
CA SER A 90 -4.56 -36.75 -18.07
C SER A 90 -5.09 -36.05 -16.79
N PRO A 91 -6.39 -35.70 -16.72
CA PRO A 91 -6.97 -35.09 -15.53
C PRO A 91 -6.82 -35.93 -14.25
N SER A 92 -6.87 -37.27 -14.36
CA SER A 92 -6.67 -38.18 -13.23
C SER A 92 -5.23 -38.12 -12.70
N ASP A 93 -4.24 -38.11 -13.60
CA ASP A 93 -2.83 -37.99 -13.21
C ASP A 93 -2.54 -36.63 -12.58
N CYS A 94 -3.14 -35.56 -13.10
CA CYS A 94 -2.97 -34.22 -12.54
C CYS A 94 -3.67 -34.01 -11.19
N SER A 95 -4.72 -34.77 -10.92
CA SER A 95 -5.35 -34.80 -9.61
C SER A 95 -4.42 -35.42 -8.57
N ALA A 96 -3.81 -36.57 -8.89
CA ALA A 96 -2.79 -37.19 -8.03
C ALA A 96 -1.56 -36.29 -7.85
N TYR A 97 -1.11 -35.61 -8.92
CA TYR A 97 -0.03 -34.63 -8.86
C TYR A 97 -0.36 -33.46 -7.91
N THR A 98 -1.57 -32.90 -8.00
CA THR A 98 -1.98 -31.78 -7.13
C THR A 98 -2.11 -32.23 -5.67
N LEU A 99 -2.57 -33.45 -5.42
CA LEU A 99 -2.66 -34.04 -4.07
C LEU A 99 -1.30 -34.35 -3.43
N SER A 100 -0.20 -34.28 -4.18
CA SER A 100 1.14 -34.43 -3.61
C SER A 100 1.61 -33.19 -2.83
N PHE A 101 0.86 -32.10 -2.89
CA PHE A 101 1.13 -30.87 -2.17
C PHE A 101 0.09 -30.66 -1.06
N ASP A 102 0.54 -30.37 0.16
CA ASP A 102 -0.34 -30.12 1.31
C ASP A 102 -1.11 -28.79 1.20
N THR A 103 -0.68 -27.90 0.29
CA THR A 103 -1.28 -26.59 0.05
C THR A 103 -1.41 -26.32 -1.44
N SER A 104 -2.26 -25.36 -1.80
CA SER A 104 -2.27 -24.84 -3.17
C SER A 104 -0.90 -24.21 -3.50
N ILE A 105 -0.28 -24.69 -4.58
CA ILE A 105 0.97 -24.14 -5.08
C ILE A 105 0.80 -23.59 -6.50
N PHE A 106 1.64 -22.62 -6.81
CA PHE A 106 1.78 -22.02 -8.13
C PHE A 106 3.18 -22.31 -8.66
N ILE A 107 3.28 -22.72 -9.92
CA ILE A 107 4.54 -23.19 -10.50
C ILE A 107 5.04 -22.19 -11.55
N ILE A 108 6.23 -21.65 -11.32
CA ILE A 108 6.92 -20.74 -12.24
C ILE A 108 7.96 -21.54 -13.02
N GLU A 109 7.82 -21.60 -14.34
CA GLU A 109 8.82 -22.20 -15.22
C GLU A 109 10.11 -21.38 -15.27
N SER A 110 11.25 -22.04 -15.39
CA SER A 110 12.57 -21.38 -15.45
C SER A 110 12.74 -20.43 -16.64
N THR A 111 12.00 -20.65 -17.71
CA THR A 111 11.95 -19.79 -18.90
C THR A 111 11.17 -18.49 -18.66
N ARG A 112 10.31 -18.46 -17.64
CA ARG A 112 9.42 -17.33 -17.35
C ARG A 112 10.15 -16.30 -16.50
N ARG A 113 10.50 -15.17 -17.12
CA ARG A 113 11.26 -14.08 -16.48
C ARG A 113 10.40 -13.03 -15.78
N ARG A 114 9.09 -12.99 -16.06
CA ARG A 114 8.15 -11.99 -15.52
C ARG A 114 6.91 -12.70 -15.01
N VAL A 115 6.43 -12.25 -13.87
CA VAL A 115 5.15 -12.65 -13.27
C VAL A 115 4.31 -11.41 -13.13
N ALA A 116 3.03 -11.52 -13.49
CA ALA A 116 2.06 -10.45 -13.31
C ALA A 116 1.06 -10.85 -12.22
N VAL A 117 0.73 -9.85 -11.40
CA VAL A 117 -0.40 -9.92 -10.47
C VAL A 117 -1.36 -8.84 -10.90
N GLU A 118 -2.56 -9.25 -11.28
CA GLU A 118 -3.68 -8.37 -11.50
C GLU A 118 -4.42 -8.23 -10.19
N ALA A 119 -4.58 -6.99 -9.72
CA ALA A 119 -5.30 -6.69 -8.51
C ALA A 119 -6.39 -5.66 -8.80
N THR A 120 -7.49 -5.78 -8.08
CA THR A 120 -8.63 -4.88 -8.14
C THR A 120 -8.92 -4.43 -6.71
N LEU A 121 -8.90 -3.12 -6.48
CA LEU A 121 -9.25 -2.54 -5.20
C LEU A 121 -10.60 -1.84 -5.33
N GLU A 122 -11.61 -2.36 -4.64
CA GLU A 122 -12.96 -1.82 -4.66
C GLU A 122 -13.28 -1.18 -3.30
N ASN A 123 -13.89 -0.01 -3.30
CA ASN A 123 -14.46 0.57 -2.08
C ASN A 123 -15.98 0.41 -2.12
N ARG A 124 -16.52 -0.52 -1.32
CA ARG A 124 -17.95 -0.81 -1.24
C ARG A 124 -18.68 0.03 -0.19
N GLY A 125 -17.93 0.73 0.65
CA GLY A 125 -18.45 1.56 1.73
C GLY A 125 -18.41 3.04 1.38
N GLU A 126 -18.14 3.86 2.40
CA GLU A 126 -17.99 5.31 2.26
C GLU A 126 -16.57 5.71 1.83
N ASN A 127 -16.34 7.00 1.59
CA ASN A 127 -15.02 7.50 1.16
C ASN A 127 -13.89 7.07 2.12
N ALA A 128 -12.79 6.57 1.54
CA ALA A 128 -11.64 6.09 2.29
C ALA A 128 -10.45 7.05 2.15
N TYR A 129 -10.15 7.79 3.22
CA TYR A 129 -8.99 8.69 3.27
C TYR A 129 -7.69 7.91 3.43
N SER A 130 -6.61 8.42 2.82
CA SER A 130 -5.27 7.83 2.96
C SER A 130 -5.21 6.34 2.61
N THR A 131 -5.91 5.95 1.54
CA THR A 131 -5.90 4.56 1.07
C THR A 131 -4.51 4.20 0.52
N VAL A 132 -3.89 3.19 1.12
CA VAL A 132 -2.54 2.72 0.79
C VAL A 132 -2.56 1.23 0.48
N LEU A 133 -1.94 0.86 -0.65
CA LEU A 133 -1.71 -0.52 -1.04
C LEU A 133 -0.29 -0.94 -0.63
N ASN A 134 -0.20 -1.94 0.24
CA ASN A 134 1.06 -2.52 0.68
C ASN A 134 1.37 -3.78 -0.12
N ILE A 135 2.44 -3.74 -0.92
CA ILE A 135 2.88 -4.84 -1.77
C ILE A 135 4.17 -5.42 -1.20
N SER A 136 4.14 -6.71 -0.84
CA SER A 136 5.31 -7.45 -0.39
C SER A 136 5.61 -8.62 -1.32
N PHE A 137 6.87 -8.84 -1.62
CA PHE A 137 7.32 -9.94 -2.49
C PHE A 137 8.55 -10.63 -1.91
N SER A 138 8.85 -11.83 -2.41
CA SER A 138 10.00 -12.60 -1.96
C SER A 138 11.33 -12.02 -2.47
N ARG A 139 12.45 -12.40 -1.84
CA ARG A 139 13.80 -11.90 -2.19
C ARG A 139 14.27 -12.23 -3.60
N ASN A 140 13.71 -13.28 -4.20
CA ASN A 140 13.98 -13.70 -5.57
C ASN A 140 13.11 -12.97 -6.61
N LEU A 141 12.23 -12.06 -6.18
CA LEU A 141 11.41 -11.23 -7.05
C LEU A 141 11.85 -9.78 -6.96
N GLN A 142 11.73 -9.07 -8.08
CA GLN A 142 11.94 -7.63 -8.16
C GLN A 142 10.66 -6.98 -8.70
N PHE A 143 10.22 -5.92 -8.03
CA PHE A 143 9.09 -5.13 -8.50
C PHE A 143 9.49 -4.37 -9.76
N ALA A 144 8.83 -4.67 -10.88
CA ALA A 144 9.14 -4.05 -12.17
C ALA A 144 8.37 -2.73 -12.39
N SER A 145 7.04 -2.79 -12.35
CA SER A 145 6.17 -1.63 -12.56
C SER A 145 4.74 -1.94 -12.11
N LEU A 146 3.96 -0.89 -11.84
CA LEU A 146 2.50 -0.94 -11.71
C LEU A 146 1.90 -0.34 -12.98
N ILE A 147 0.92 -1.03 -13.58
CA ILE A 147 0.20 -0.55 -14.77
C ILE A 147 -1.28 -0.56 -14.42
N GLN A 148 -1.92 0.60 -14.52
CA GLN A 148 -3.35 0.74 -14.34
C GLN A 148 -4.05 0.27 -15.62
N LYS A 149 -5.06 -0.61 -15.49
CA LYS A 149 -5.78 -1.17 -16.64
C LYS A 149 -6.88 -0.25 -17.16
N ASP A 150 -7.48 0.55 -16.29
CA ASP A 150 -8.61 1.43 -16.61
C ASP A 150 -8.21 2.90 -16.48
N ASP A 151 -8.79 3.75 -17.33
CA ASP A 151 -8.67 5.22 -17.31
C ASP A 151 -9.55 5.80 -16.19
N THR A 152 -9.33 5.33 -14.97
CA THR A 152 -9.92 5.90 -13.77
C THR A 152 -9.11 7.13 -13.37
N ASP A 153 -9.75 8.20 -12.88
CA ASP A 153 -9.12 9.42 -12.32
C ASP A 153 -8.20 9.16 -11.08
N VAL A 154 -7.82 7.90 -10.84
CA VAL A 154 -7.11 7.40 -9.67
C VAL A 154 -5.62 7.34 -9.99
N ASN A 155 -4.86 8.34 -9.56
CA ASN A 155 -3.41 8.34 -9.69
C ASN A 155 -2.76 7.53 -8.55
N ILE A 156 -2.08 6.43 -8.91
CA ILE A 156 -1.39 5.56 -7.94
C ILE A 156 0.10 5.87 -7.93
N GLU A 157 0.61 6.37 -6.81
CA GLU A 157 2.03 6.67 -6.62
C GLU A 157 2.69 5.67 -5.67
N CYS A 158 3.74 4.97 -6.12
CA CYS A 158 4.43 3.96 -5.33
C CYS A 158 5.83 4.41 -4.89
N VAL A 159 6.10 4.26 -3.60
CA VAL A 159 7.40 4.53 -2.98
C VAL A 159 8.06 3.24 -2.48
N THR A 160 9.40 3.25 -2.48
CA THR A 160 10.23 2.17 -1.93
C THR A 160 10.55 2.48 -0.47
N GLU A 161 10.29 1.56 0.44
CA GLU A 161 10.86 1.66 1.79
C GLU A 161 12.34 1.29 1.76
N GLU A 162 13.23 2.24 2.05
CA GLU A 162 14.69 2.02 2.06
C GLU A 162 15.11 0.88 3.00
N LYS A 163 14.41 0.72 4.13
CA LYS A 163 14.67 -0.34 5.12
C LYS A 163 14.17 -1.72 4.67
N HIS A 164 13.24 -1.78 3.72
CA HIS A 164 12.61 -3.03 3.26
C HIS A 164 12.52 -3.06 1.73
N PRO A 165 13.58 -3.46 1.00
CA PRO A 165 13.61 -3.44 -0.46
C PRO A 165 12.56 -4.35 -1.11
N ASN A 166 12.07 -5.35 -0.37
CA ASN A 166 11.02 -6.29 -0.77
C ASN A 166 9.59 -5.82 -0.46
N LYS A 167 9.44 -4.56 -0.03
CA LYS A 167 8.15 -3.91 0.20
C LYS A 167 8.03 -2.67 -0.68
N ARG A 168 6.80 -2.42 -1.13
CA ARG A 168 6.40 -1.23 -1.89
C ARG A 168 5.10 -0.72 -1.30
N THR A 169 5.03 0.59 -1.12
CA THR A 169 3.87 1.27 -0.54
C THR A 169 3.32 2.19 -1.61
N CYS A 170 2.08 1.94 -2.05
CA CYS A 170 1.44 2.69 -3.12
C CYS A 170 0.26 3.49 -2.58
N ASN A 171 0.32 4.81 -2.68
CA ASN A 171 -0.81 5.70 -2.40
C ASN A 171 -1.80 5.58 -3.54
N VAL A 172 -3.02 5.11 -3.25
CA VAL A 172 -3.99 4.81 -4.31
C VAL A 172 -4.67 6.06 -4.83
N SER A 173 -5.02 6.98 -3.94
CA SER A 173 -5.66 8.24 -4.33
C SER A 173 -5.45 9.30 -3.27
N TYR A 174 -5.44 10.55 -3.73
CA TYR A 174 -5.44 11.72 -2.88
C TYR A 174 -6.59 12.65 -3.31
N PRO A 175 -7.38 13.18 -2.37
CA PRO A 175 -7.30 13.00 -0.91
C PRO A 175 -8.00 11.75 -0.37
N PHE A 176 -8.92 11.14 -1.13
CA PHE A 176 -9.67 9.95 -0.73
C PHE A 176 -10.03 9.05 -1.90
N PHE A 177 -10.21 7.77 -1.60
CA PHE A 177 -10.73 6.78 -2.52
C PHE A 177 -12.26 6.74 -2.40
N ARG A 178 -12.94 7.11 -3.49
CA ARG A 178 -14.39 7.37 -3.49
C ARG A 178 -15.20 6.13 -3.15
N ALA A 179 -16.36 6.34 -2.53
CA ALA A 179 -17.38 5.31 -2.40
C ALA A 179 -17.74 4.72 -3.78
N LYS A 180 -17.83 3.40 -3.86
CA LYS A 180 -18.12 2.61 -5.08
C LYS A 180 -17.08 2.73 -6.20
N ALA A 181 -15.89 3.26 -5.91
CA ALA A 181 -14.77 3.24 -6.84
C ALA A 181 -14.14 1.83 -6.92
N LYS A 182 -13.49 1.54 -8.04
CA LYS A 182 -12.86 0.26 -8.37
C LYS A 182 -11.56 0.48 -9.12
#